data_AF-A0A8B6X0Z3-F1
#
_entry.id   AF-A0A8B6X0Z3-F1
#
_cell.length_a   1.000
_cell.length_b   1.000
_cell.length_c   1.000
_cell.angle_alpha   90.00
_cell.angle_beta   90.00
_cell.angle_gamma   90.00
#
_symmetry.space_group_name_H-M   'P 1'
#
loop_
_entity.id
_entity.type
_entity.pdbx_description
1 polymer ?
#
loop_
_entity_poly.entity_id
_entity_poly.type
_entity_poly.pdbx_seq_one_letter_code
_entity_poly.pdbx_strand_id
1 'polypeptide(L)'
;MSDSSAALPSPSCVRAALRLDGPAPPADLPPPPFALPTRHLAPPPEWCRTRFNASFEAEVARAPLDLHAHLRRIGFASHTDDDEQLQGAVADLFIALGSAGRALRARVLDEQRARLPATLVRLLDAHLDSGLAAGSLVPHITTAVLARPGANGAAFLRSSAPRS
;
A
#
# COMPACT_ATOMS: atom_id res chain seq x y z
N MET A 1 24.72 14.14 -35.89
CA MET A 1 23.34 14.43 -35.46
C MET A 1 22.80 13.13 -34.91
N SER A 2 22.55 13.12 -33.60
CA SER A 2 22.34 11.92 -32.80
C SER A 2 20.92 11.36 -32.96
N ASP A 3 20.82 10.08 -33.28
CA ASP A 3 19.62 9.28 -33.02
C ASP A 3 19.79 8.62 -31.64
N SER A 4 18.93 8.97 -30.70
CA SER A 4 18.77 8.30 -29.40
C SER A 4 17.36 7.71 -29.35
N SER A 5 17.25 6.46 -29.78
CA SER A 5 16.04 5.65 -29.62
C SER A 5 16.23 4.79 -28.35
N ALA A 6 15.64 5.25 -27.25
CA ALA A 6 15.63 4.51 -25.99
C ALA A 6 14.69 3.29 -26.12
N ALA A 7 15.28 2.11 -26.26
CA ALA A 7 14.57 0.85 -26.26
C ALA A 7 13.96 0.57 -24.88
N LEU A 8 12.64 0.41 -24.83
CA LEU A 8 11.91 -0.05 -23.64
C LEU A 8 12.32 -1.50 -23.29
N PRO A 9 12.53 -1.85 -22.01
CA PRO A 9 12.88 -3.21 -21.62
C PRO A 9 11.70 -4.19 -21.80
N SER A 10 12.03 -5.33 -22.42
CA SER A 10 11.11 -6.42 -22.82
C SER A 10 10.56 -7.21 -21.60
N PRO A 11 9.33 -7.79 -21.66
CA PRO A 11 8.59 -8.33 -20.51
C PRO A 11 9.08 -9.69 -19.95
N SER A 12 10.36 -10.05 -20.13
CA SER A 12 10.88 -11.37 -19.72
C SER A 12 11.13 -11.51 -18.20
N CYS A 13 11.09 -10.43 -17.43
CA CYS A 13 11.37 -10.45 -15.98
C CYS A 13 10.28 -11.11 -15.12
N VAL A 14 9.12 -11.43 -15.70
CA VAL A 14 7.91 -11.79 -14.94
C VAL A 14 7.93 -13.23 -14.40
N ARG A 15 8.76 -14.13 -14.93
CA ARG A 15 8.56 -15.58 -14.68
C ARG A 15 9.65 -16.31 -13.89
N ALA A 16 10.73 -15.66 -13.48
CA ALA A 16 11.87 -16.35 -12.85
C ALA A 16 11.85 -16.41 -11.30
N ALA A 17 11.03 -15.62 -10.61
CA ALA A 17 11.21 -15.37 -9.17
C ALA A 17 10.39 -16.25 -8.20
N LEU A 18 9.70 -17.30 -8.67
CA LEU A 18 8.79 -18.12 -7.83
C LEU A 18 9.18 -19.61 -7.78
N ARG A 19 10.47 -19.93 -7.70
CA ARG A 19 10.93 -21.26 -7.27
C ARG A 19 11.79 -21.11 -6.03
N LEU A 20 11.37 -21.74 -4.93
CA LEU A 20 12.07 -21.76 -3.64
C LEU A 20 13.38 -22.59 -3.63
N ASP A 21 13.84 -23.08 -4.79
CA ASP A 21 15.12 -23.80 -4.97
C ASP A 21 15.96 -23.26 -6.17
N GLY A 22 15.77 -22.00 -6.55
CA GLY A 22 16.56 -21.36 -7.61
C GLY A 22 17.94 -20.87 -7.12
N PRO A 23 18.95 -20.74 -8.01
CA PRO A 23 20.26 -20.20 -7.65
C PRO A 23 20.10 -18.82 -6.99
N ALA A 24 20.97 -18.54 -6.01
CA ALA A 24 20.97 -17.28 -5.27
C ALA A 24 20.81 -16.09 -6.23
N PRO A 25 19.92 -15.12 -5.92
CA PRO A 25 19.68 -13.99 -6.80
C PRO A 25 21.01 -13.28 -7.10
N PRO A 26 21.22 -12.80 -8.34
CA PRO A 26 22.43 -12.06 -8.68
C PRO A 26 22.58 -10.87 -7.73
N ALA A 27 23.82 -10.58 -7.32
CA ALA A 27 24.13 -9.58 -6.29
C ALA A 27 23.60 -8.16 -6.61
N ASP A 28 23.31 -7.89 -7.89
CA ASP A 28 22.79 -6.62 -8.38
C ASP A 28 21.25 -6.50 -8.29
N LEU A 29 20.57 -7.56 -7.85
CA LEU A 29 19.13 -7.53 -7.67
C LEU A 29 18.81 -6.87 -6.32
N PRO A 30 17.94 -5.86 -6.28
CA PRO A 30 17.62 -5.19 -5.04
C PRO A 30 17.07 -6.19 -4.02
N PRO A 31 17.53 -6.16 -2.76
CA PRO A 31 17.03 -7.03 -1.73
C PRO A 31 15.51 -6.94 -1.67
N PRO A 32 14.82 -8.07 -1.51
CA PRO A 32 13.37 -8.04 -1.37
C PRO A 32 13.00 -7.15 -0.17
N PRO A 33 11.89 -6.40 -0.23
CA PRO A 33 11.57 -5.40 0.79
C PRO A 33 11.52 -5.94 2.23
N PHE A 34 11.25 -7.22 2.44
CA PHE A 34 11.28 -7.87 3.76
C PHE A 34 12.70 -8.13 4.31
N ALA A 35 13.73 -8.05 3.47
CA ALA A 35 15.13 -8.19 3.86
C ALA A 35 15.80 -6.83 4.18
N LEU A 36 15.06 -5.72 4.08
CA LEU A 36 15.57 -4.40 4.41
C LEU A 36 15.59 -4.21 5.94
N PRO A 37 16.73 -3.77 6.53
CA PRO A 37 16.79 -3.45 7.95
C PRO A 37 15.79 -2.33 8.27
N THR A 38 15.02 -2.52 9.34
CA THR A 38 13.87 -1.72 9.81
C THR A 38 14.15 -0.23 10.04
N ARG A 39 15.39 0.22 9.90
CA ARG A 39 15.83 1.62 10.09
C ARG A 39 15.80 2.48 8.82
N HIS A 40 15.56 1.90 7.65
CA HIS A 40 15.39 2.65 6.40
C HIS A 40 14.00 2.40 5.81
N LEU A 41 13.11 3.38 6.02
CA LEU A 41 11.72 3.39 5.55
C LEU A 41 11.56 3.67 4.04
N ALA A 42 12.67 3.87 3.32
CA ALA A 42 12.64 4.22 1.90
C ALA A 42 13.75 3.45 1.14
N PRO A 43 13.42 2.48 0.27
CA PRO A 43 14.36 1.92 -0.68
C PRO A 43 14.75 2.96 -1.76
N PRO A 44 15.91 2.80 -2.42
CA PRO A 44 16.34 3.67 -3.52
C PRO A 44 15.33 3.75 -4.69
N PRO A 45 15.13 4.94 -5.29
CA PRO A 45 14.09 5.18 -6.29
C PRO A 45 14.32 4.48 -7.65
N GLU A 46 15.55 4.03 -7.94
CA GLU A 46 15.87 3.30 -9.17
C GLU A 46 15.40 1.85 -9.16
N TRP A 47 14.95 1.34 -8.00
CA TRP A 47 14.41 0.00 -7.89
C TRP A 47 12.95 -0.03 -8.37
N CYS A 48 12.60 -0.98 -9.25
CA CYS A 48 11.31 -1.01 -9.95
C CYS A 48 10.10 -0.78 -9.01
N ARG A 49 9.59 0.45 -9.00
CA ARG A 49 8.44 0.93 -8.21
C ARG A 49 7.27 -0.06 -8.21
N THR A 50 6.95 -0.62 -9.38
CA THR A 50 5.91 -1.64 -9.57
C THR A 50 6.10 -2.90 -8.72
N ARG A 51 7.34 -3.41 -8.60
CA ARG A 51 7.64 -4.65 -7.85
C ARG A 51 7.54 -4.42 -6.34
N PHE A 52 7.98 -3.26 -5.88
CA PHE A 52 7.86 -2.88 -4.47
C PHE A 52 6.40 -2.67 -4.08
N ASN A 53 5.64 -1.93 -4.89
CA ASN A 53 4.20 -1.76 -4.71
C ASN A 53 3.48 -3.10 -4.59
N ALA A 54 3.68 -4.02 -5.54
CA ALA A 54 3.08 -5.36 -5.50
C ALA A 54 3.47 -6.16 -4.24
N SER A 55 4.70 -6.02 -3.76
CA SER A 55 5.16 -6.70 -2.54
C SER A 55 4.49 -6.15 -1.29
N PHE A 56 4.36 -4.82 -1.17
CA PHE A 56 3.65 -4.17 -0.07
C PHE A 56 2.15 -4.48 -0.09
N GLU A 57 1.52 -4.47 -1.27
CA GLU A 57 0.12 -4.86 -1.43
C GLU A 57 -0.10 -6.31 -0.97
N ALA A 58 0.80 -7.23 -1.34
CA ALA A 58 0.73 -8.62 -0.89
C ALA A 58 0.96 -8.78 0.63
N GLU A 59 1.83 -7.96 1.23
CA GLU A 59 2.06 -7.97 2.68
C GLU A 59 0.78 -7.54 3.44
N VAL A 60 0.15 -6.45 3.01
CA VAL A 60 -1.13 -5.97 3.55
C VAL A 60 -2.25 -6.99 3.33
N ALA A 61 -2.33 -7.61 2.15
CA ALA A 61 -3.35 -8.62 1.87
C ALA A 61 -3.24 -9.85 2.79
N ARG A 62 -2.02 -10.30 3.08
CA ARG A 62 -1.77 -11.46 3.95
C ARG A 62 -1.96 -11.13 5.43
N ALA A 63 -1.61 -9.92 5.86
CA ALA A 63 -1.71 -9.50 7.25
C ALA A 63 -2.40 -8.12 7.36
N PRO A 64 -3.74 -8.05 7.18
CA PRO A 64 -4.45 -6.77 7.10
C PRO A 64 -4.36 -5.89 8.35
N LEU A 65 -4.09 -6.49 9.51
CA LEU A 65 -3.97 -5.80 10.79
C LEU A 65 -2.51 -5.45 11.15
N ASP A 66 -1.55 -5.79 10.29
CA ASP A 66 -0.16 -5.39 10.47
C ASP A 66 0.02 -3.91 10.15
N LEU A 67 0.00 -3.09 11.21
CA LEU A 67 0.14 -1.65 11.10
C LEU A 67 1.47 -1.23 10.47
N HIS A 68 2.53 -2.00 10.69
CA HIS A 68 3.85 -1.67 10.15
C HIS A 68 3.87 -1.85 8.63
N ALA A 69 3.19 -2.87 8.10
CA ALA A 69 3.03 -3.05 6.65
C ALA A 69 2.32 -1.87 5.99
N HIS A 70 1.24 -1.35 6.60
CA HIS A 70 0.53 -0.15 6.11
C HIS A 70 1.42 1.09 6.10
N LEU A 71 2.12 1.36 7.21
CA LEU A 71 2.98 2.55 7.33
C LEU A 71 4.18 2.49 6.38
N ARG A 72 4.77 1.31 6.15
CA ARG A 72 5.83 1.14 5.14
C ARG A 72 5.33 1.42 3.74
N ARG A 73 4.13 0.96 3.41
CA ARG A 73 3.53 1.21 2.11
C ARG A 73 3.23 2.70 1.89
N ILE A 74 2.69 3.39 2.89
CA ILE A 74 2.48 4.84 2.86
C ILE A 74 3.83 5.55 2.69
N GLY A 75 4.82 5.22 3.51
CA GLY A 75 6.15 5.82 3.44
C GLY A 75 6.83 5.64 2.08
N PHE A 76 6.68 4.45 1.48
CA PHE A 76 7.20 4.19 0.13
C PHE A 76 6.48 5.04 -0.92
N ALA A 77 5.14 5.03 -0.95
CA ALA A 77 4.36 5.82 -1.90
C ALA A 77 4.62 7.34 -1.74
N SER A 78 4.82 7.80 -0.50
CA SER A 78 5.23 9.17 -0.21
C SER A 78 6.64 9.45 -0.75
N HIS A 79 7.60 8.56 -0.54
CA HIS A 79 8.98 8.75 -1.00
C HIS A 79 9.14 8.71 -2.53
N THR A 80 8.30 7.96 -3.23
CA THR A 80 8.36 7.79 -4.69
C THR A 80 7.41 8.71 -5.47
N ASP A 81 6.80 9.69 -4.81
CA ASP A 81 5.81 10.60 -5.38
C ASP A 81 4.68 9.86 -6.15
N ASP A 82 4.24 8.71 -5.63
CA ASP A 82 3.20 7.87 -6.23
C ASP A 82 1.85 8.13 -5.57
N ASP A 83 1.20 9.22 -5.99
CA ASP A 83 -0.04 9.69 -5.36
C ASP A 83 -1.20 8.70 -5.53
N GLU A 84 -1.24 7.91 -6.59
CA GLU A 84 -2.26 6.87 -6.77
C GLU A 84 -2.08 5.75 -5.75
N GLN A 85 -0.85 5.30 -5.50
CA GLN A 85 -0.55 4.31 -4.47
C GLN A 85 -0.73 4.86 -3.06
N LEU A 86 -0.42 6.13 -2.84
CA LEU A 86 -0.61 6.80 -1.56
C LEU A 86 -2.10 6.82 -1.18
N GLN A 87 -2.99 7.14 -2.12
CA GLN A 87 -4.43 7.11 -1.90
C GLN A 87 -4.92 5.73 -1.44
N GLY A 88 -4.49 4.67 -2.12
CA GLY A 88 -4.83 3.29 -1.76
C GLY A 88 -4.30 2.87 -0.40
N ALA A 89 -3.04 3.19 -0.10
CA ALA A 89 -2.40 2.84 1.16
C ALA A 89 -3.03 3.55 2.37
N VAL A 90 -3.39 4.84 2.24
CA VAL A 90 -4.08 5.59 3.30
C VAL A 90 -5.51 5.05 3.50
N ALA A 91 -6.23 4.74 2.42
CA ALA A 91 -7.54 4.10 2.51
C ALA A 91 -7.49 2.75 3.23
N ASP A 92 -6.50 1.91 2.91
CA ASP A 92 -6.30 0.60 3.56
C ASP A 92 -6.00 0.74 5.05
N LEU A 93 -5.22 1.74 5.45
CA LEU A 93 -4.97 2.02 6.87
C LEU A 93 -6.28 2.37 7.61
N PHE A 94 -7.14 3.20 7.00
CA PHE A 94 -8.43 3.57 7.60
C PHE A 94 -9.39 2.38 7.71
N ILE A 95 -9.32 1.43 6.77
CA ILE A 95 -10.07 0.18 6.84
C ILE A 95 -9.50 -0.70 7.95
N ALA A 96 -8.19 -0.92 7.96
CA ALA A 96 -7.52 -1.82 8.90
C ALA A 96 -7.68 -1.40 10.36
N LEU A 97 -7.60 -0.10 10.65
CA LEU A 97 -7.76 0.42 12.00
C LEU A 97 -9.22 0.44 12.48
N GLY A 98 -10.19 0.50 11.56
CA GLY A 98 -11.60 0.63 11.92
C GLY A 98 -11.85 1.77 12.91
N SER A 99 -12.56 1.50 14.00
CA SER A 99 -12.81 2.49 15.06
C SER A 99 -11.60 2.75 15.97
N ALA A 100 -10.57 1.91 15.94
CA ALA A 100 -9.36 2.11 16.71
C ALA A 100 -8.41 3.11 16.00
N GLY A 101 -7.40 3.62 16.72
CA GLY A 101 -6.30 4.35 16.09
C GLY A 101 -6.63 5.71 15.46
N ARG A 102 -7.66 6.42 15.96
CA ARG A 102 -8.01 7.79 15.51
C ARG A 102 -6.80 8.72 15.39
N ALA A 103 -5.94 8.75 16.42
CA ALA A 103 -4.77 9.63 16.46
C ALA A 103 -3.79 9.35 15.30
N LEU A 104 -3.60 8.08 14.96
CA LEU A 104 -2.73 7.68 13.84
C LEU A 104 -3.37 8.03 12.50
N ARG A 105 -4.67 7.78 12.34
CA ARG A 105 -5.43 8.19 11.14
C ARG A 105 -5.34 9.70 10.90
N ALA A 106 -5.57 10.50 11.95
CA ALA A 106 -5.47 11.96 11.87
C ALA A 106 -4.06 12.41 11.48
N ARG A 107 -3.03 11.86 12.14
CA ARG A 107 -1.64 12.18 11.84
C ARG A 107 -1.27 11.87 10.39
N VAL A 108 -1.58 10.66 9.92
CA VAL A 108 -1.29 10.26 8.53
C VAL A 108 -2.06 11.12 7.54
N LEU A 109 -3.33 11.42 7.81
CA LEU A 109 -4.14 12.26 6.95
C LEU A 109 -3.59 13.69 6.86
N ASP A 110 -3.17 14.27 7.98
CA ASP A 110 -2.58 15.61 8.02
C ASP A 110 -1.21 15.67 7.31
N GLU A 111 -0.35 14.67 7.55
CA GLU A 111 0.96 14.57 6.88
C GLU A 111 0.83 14.45 5.36
N GLN A 112 -0.19 13.76 4.87
CA GLN A 112 -0.38 13.48 3.43
C GLN A 112 -1.43 14.37 2.76
N ARG A 113 -2.06 15.30 3.50
CA ARG A 113 -3.24 16.08 3.07
C ARG A 113 -3.05 16.79 1.74
N ALA A 114 -1.87 17.38 1.52
CA ALA A 114 -1.56 18.14 0.32
C ALA A 114 -1.44 17.29 -0.96
N ARG A 115 -1.28 15.97 -0.80
CA ARG A 115 -1.07 15.01 -1.91
C ARG A 115 -2.30 14.17 -2.22
N LEU A 116 -3.29 14.20 -1.33
CA LEU A 116 -4.54 13.46 -1.51
C LEU A 116 -5.59 14.33 -2.21
N PRO A 117 -6.43 13.76 -3.07
CA PRO A 117 -7.56 14.49 -3.65
C PRO A 117 -8.48 15.03 -2.55
N ALA A 118 -8.95 16.28 -2.70
CA ALA A 118 -9.80 16.94 -1.70
C ALA A 118 -11.08 16.15 -1.37
N THR A 119 -11.62 15.41 -2.34
CA THR A 119 -12.78 14.51 -2.14
C THR A 119 -12.44 13.36 -1.20
N LEU A 120 -11.27 12.74 -1.37
CA LEU A 120 -10.79 11.67 -0.51
C LEU A 120 -10.45 12.20 0.88
N VAL A 121 -9.80 13.36 0.99
CA VAL A 121 -9.51 14.01 2.27
C VAL A 121 -10.79 14.24 3.06
N ARG A 122 -11.82 14.82 2.44
CA ARG A 122 -13.12 15.05 3.09
C ARG A 122 -13.78 13.76 3.57
N LEU A 123 -13.69 12.70 2.77
CA LEU A 123 -14.20 11.39 3.15
C LEU A 123 -13.44 10.84 4.36
N LEU A 124 -12.11 10.85 4.32
CA LEU A 124 -11.27 10.36 5.42
C LEU A 124 -11.45 11.19 6.70
N ASP A 125 -11.55 12.52 6.60
CA ASP A 125 -11.86 13.41 7.73
C ASP A 125 -13.18 13.03 8.40
N ALA A 126 -14.24 12.77 7.62
CA ALA A 126 -15.54 12.34 8.13
C ALA A 126 -15.50 10.97 8.83
N HIS A 127 -14.45 10.18 8.58
CA HIS A 127 -14.26 8.83 9.09
C HIS A 127 -13.07 8.71 10.06
N LEU A 128 -12.59 9.82 10.65
CA LEU A 128 -11.53 9.81 11.66
C LEU A 128 -11.90 9.07 12.96
N ASP A 129 -13.19 9.06 13.32
CA ASP A 129 -13.69 8.32 14.49
C ASP A 129 -13.98 6.86 14.15
N SER A 130 -14.85 6.63 13.17
CA SER A 130 -15.43 5.33 12.87
C SER A 130 -14.54 4.40 12.04
N GLY A 131 -13.64 4.98 11.24
CA GLY A 131 -12.87 4.24 10.25
C GLY A 131 -13.65 4.06 8.97
N LEU A 132 -13.04 3.41 7.99
CA LEU A 132 -13.71 3.08 6.73
C LEU A 132 -14.14 1.62 6.72
N ALA A 133 -15.34 1.36 6.22
CA ALA A 133 -15.72 0.00 5.89
C ALA A 133 -15.09 -0.37 4.54
N ALA A 134 -14.60 -1.61 4.39
CA ALA A 134 -14.06 -2.11 3.12
C ALA A 134 -15.01 -1.87 1.92
N GLY A 135 -16.32 -1.92 2.15
CA GLY A 135 -17.35 -1.66 1.13
C GLY A 135 -17.67 -0.19 0.83
N SER A 136 -17.07 0.78 1.54
CA SER A 136 -17.45 2.21 1.45
C SER A 136 -16.75 3.01 0.34
N LEU A 137 -15.66 2.49 -0.24
CA LEU A 137 -14.76 3.21 -1.16
C LEU A 137 -14.83 2.73 -2.63
N VAL A 138 -15.68 1.73 -2.91
CA VAL A 138 -15.37 0.63 -3.84
C VAL A 138 -15.15 0.97 -5.33
N PRO A 139 -15.63 2.06 -5.96
CA PRO A 139 -15.38 2.19 -7.41
C PRO A 139 -14.10 2.93 -7.82
N HIS A 140 -13.47 3.75 -6.97
CA HIS A 140 -12.55 4.79 -7.45
C HIS A 140 -11.08 4.68 -7.00
N ILE A 141 -10.77 3.91 -5.97
CA ILE A 141 -9.38 3.74 -5.50
C ILE A 141 -8.89 2.34 -5.88
N THR A 142 -8.43 2.21 -7.12
CA THR A 142 -7.93 0.97 -7.74
C THR A 142 -6.77 0.33 -6.97
N THR A 143 -5.97 1.15 -6.28
CA THR A 143 -4.79 0.74 -5.50
C THR A 143 -5.12 0.29 -4.08
N ALA A 144 -6.33 0.56 -3.54
CA ALA A 144 -6.70 0.09 -2.21
C ALA A 144 -6.87 -1.44 -2.23
N VAL A 145 -6.13 -2.15 -1.38
CA VAL A 145 -6.08 -3.62 -1.30
C VAL A 145 -7.29 -4.15 -0.55
N LEU A 146 -7.62 -3.52 0.58
CA LEU A 146 -8.69 -3.95 1.47
C LEU A 146 -10.08 -3.47 1.01
N ALA A 147 -10.14 -2.50 0.09
CA ALA A 147 -11.39 -2.03 -0.51
C ALA A 147 -11.88 -2.92 -1.68
N ARG A 148 -11.05 -3.84 -2.20
CA ARG A 148 -11.43 -4.70 -3.33
C ARG A 148 -12.44 -5.78 -2.89
N PRO A 149 -13.59 -5.91 -3.59
CA PRO A 149 -14.51 -7.03 -3.37
C PRO A 149 -13.78 -8.36 -3.61
N GLY A 150 -13.74 -9.22 -2.58
CA GLY A 150 -13.13 -10.56 -2.68
C GLY A 150 -11.73 -10.70 -2.09
N ALA A 151 -11.07 -9.63 -1.64
CA ALA A 151 -9.73 -9.74 -1.04
C ALA A 151 -9.70 -10.38 0.35
N ASN A 152 -10.85 -10.49 1.06
CA ASN A 152 -11.10 -11.37 2.22
C ASN A 152 -12.56 -11.16 2.68
N GLY A 153 -13.52 -11.68 1.91
CA GLY A 153 -14.97 -11.48 2.10
C GLY A 153 -15.62 -12.06 3.36
N ALA A 154 -14.88 -12.35 4.45
CA ALA A 154 -15.45 -12.98 5.65
C ALA A 154 -14.92 -12.47 7.00
N ALA A 155 -13.84 -11.66 7.04
CA ALA A 155 -13.20 -11.34 8.32
C ALA A 155 -13.68 -10.03 8.98
N PHE A 156 -14.23 -9.08 8.22
CA PHE A 156 -14.57 -7.74 8.74
C PHE A 156 -16.01 -7.57 9.26
N LEU A 157 -16.79 -8.66 9.31
CA LEU A 157 -18.14 -8.67 9.89
C LEU A 157 -18.15 -9.13 11.36
N ARG A 158 -17.22 -8.63 12.18
CA ARG A 158 -17.35 -8.77 13.65
C ARG A 158 -17.45 -7.41 14.33
N SER A 159 -18.71 -7.14 14.68
CA SER A 159 -19.20 -6.38 15.83
C SER A 159 -19.00 -4.86 15.86
N SER A 160 -20.07 -4.18 15.44
CA SER A 160 -20.72 -3.17 16.30
C SER A 160 -22.18 -3.57 16.49
N ALA A 161 -22.43 -4.60 17.30
CA ALA A 161 -23.74 -4.74 17.94
C ALA A 161 -23.65 -4.00 19.29
N PRO A 162 -24.58 -3.08 19.61
CA PRO A 162 -24.61 -2.45 20.92
C PRO A 162 -24.94 -3.52 21.97
N ARG A 163 -24.14 -3.60 23.04
CA ARG A 163 -24.58 -4.28 24.26
C ARG A 163 -25.56 -3.33 24.96
N SER A 164 -26.78 -3.82 25.12
CA SER A 164 -27.89 -3.21 25.85
C SER A 164 -27.52 -2.79 27.27
#